data_AF-A0A7I8WFE3-F1
#
_entry.id   AF-A0A7I8WFE3-F1
#
_cell.length_a   1.000
_cell.length_b   1.000
_cell.length_c   1.000
_cell.angle_alpha   90.00
_cell.angle_beta   90.00
_cell.angle_gamma   90.00
#
_symmetry.space_group_name_H-M   'P 1'
#
loop_
_entity.id
_entity.type
_entity.pdbx_description
1 polymer ?
#
loop_
_entity_poly.entity_id
_entity_poly.type
_entity_poly.pdbx_seq_one_letter_code
_entity_poly.pdbx_strand_id
1 'polypeptide(L)' 'MVVTKIDEYVGGLVKCRNFVGANLAVVRNGSIILTKGYGMANIRRNEPVTPNTKFPIGSITKSFTAQLIMKLLTEK' A
#
# COMPACT_ATOMS: atom_id res chain seq x y z
N MET A 1 4.51 -5.43 -19.31
CA MET A 1 5.15 -4.16 -19.70
C MET A 1 4.90 -3.03 -18.69
N VAL A 2 3.65 -2.63 -18.37
CA VAL A 2 3.41 -1.55 -17.37
C VAL A 2 3.66 -2.02 -15.92
N VAL A 3 3.11 -3.18 -15.53
CA VAL A 3 3.29 -3.72 -14.16
C VAL A 3 4.77 -3.93 -13.82
N THR A 4 5.53 -4.51 -14.75
CA THR A 4 6.99 -4.73 -14.60
C THR A 4 7.74 -3.42 -14.36
N LYS A 5 7.45 -2.37 -15.15
CA LYS A 5 8.08 -1.05 -14.97
C LYS A 5 7.75 -0.42 -13.61
N ILE A 6 6.52 -0.60 -13.12
CA ILE A 6 6.11 -0.11 -11.79
C ILE A 6 6.86 -0.86 -10.69
N ASP A 7 6.94 -2.19 -10.79
CA ASP A 7 7.67 -3.04 -9.83
C ASP A 7 9.16 -2.66 -9.75
N GLU A 8 9.82 -2.54 -10.91
CA GLU A 8 11.22 -2.11 -11.01
C GLU A 8 11.44 -0.72 -10.42
N TYR A 9 10.58 0.25 -10.76
CA TYR A 9 10.69 1.61 -10.26
C TYR A 9 10.53 1.67 -8.74
N VAL A 10 9.51 1.00 -8.18
CA VAL A 10 9.25 1.01 -6.73
C VAL A 10 10.34 0.26 -5.98
N GLY A 11 10.79 -0.89 -6.51
CA GLY A 11 11.92 -1.62 -5.94
C GLY A 11 13.21 -0.81 -5.95
N GLY A 12 13.47 -0.06 -7.02
CA GLY A 12 14.59 0.88 -7.11
C GLY A 12 14.47 2.03 -6.11
N LEU A 13 13.27 2.60 -5.94
CA LEU A 13 13.01 3.70 -5.02
C LEU A 13 13.22 3.28 -3.56
N VAL A 14 12.71 2.11 -3.16
CA VAL A 14 12.88 1.58 -1.80
C VAL A 14 14.37 1.45 -1.44
N LYS A 15 15.18 0.96 -2.38
CA LYS A 15 16.64 0.86 -2.21
C LYS A 15 17.32 2.24 -2.20
N CYS A 16 17.05 3.08 -3.19
CA CYS A 16 17.71 4.37 -3.37
C CYS A 16 17.42 5.36 -2.24
N ARG A 17 16.22 5.31 -1.64
CA ARG A 17 15.78 6.21 -0.56
C ARG A 17 15.91 5.62 0.84
N ASN A 18 16.50 4.42 0.97
CA ASN A 18 16.66 3.71 2.24
C ASN A 18 15.33 3.56 3.00
N PHE A 19 14.24 3.26 2.30
CA PHE A 19 13.00 2.88 2.96
C PHE A 19 13.16 1.49 3.56
N VAL A 20 12.77 1.35 4.83
CA VAL A 20 12.87 0.05 5.54
C VAL A 20 11.98 -0.99 4.88
N GLY A 21 10.74 -0.61 4.53
CA GLY A 21 9.81 -1.46 3.81
C GLY A 21 8.64 -0.67 3.26
N ALA A 22 8.02 -1.20 2.20
CA ALA A 22 6.86 -0.61 1.53
C ALA A 22 5.94 -1.70 0.98
N ASN A 23 4.65 -1.42 0.85
CA ASN A 23 3.68 -2.29 0.19
C ASN A 23 2.99 -1.51 -0.93
N LEU A 24 2.75 -2.14 -2.07
CA LEU A 24 2.10 -1.55 -3.23
C LEU A 24 1.01 -2.47 -3.77
N ALA A 25 -0.16 -1.91 -4.01
CA ALA A 25 -1.21 -2.52 -4.82
C ALA A 25 -1.55 -1.59 -6.02
N VAL A 26 -1.76 -2.17 -7.20
CA VAL A 26 -2.21 -1.45 -8.39
C VAL A 26 -3.51 -2.06 -8.87
N VAL A 27 -4.55 -1.24 -8.98
CA VAL A 27 -5.87 -1.65 -9.45
C VAL A 27 -6.13 -1.02 -10.81
N ARG A 28 -6.58 -1.83 -11.77
CA ARG A 28 -7.00 -1.38 -13.11
C ARG A 28 -8.28 -2.09 -13.48
N ASN A 29 -9.30 -1.33 -13.91
CA ASN A 29 -10.60 -1.86 -14.32
C ASN A 29 -11.22 -2.79 -13.25
N GLY A 30 -11.17 -2.37 -11.98
CA GLY A 30 -11.70 -3.14 -10.85
C GLY A 30 -10.88 -4.37 -10.44
N SER A 31 -9.80 -4.70 -11.16
CA SER A 31 -8.95 -5.87 -10.86
C SER A 31 -7.58 -5.44 -10.33
N ILE A 32 -7.07 -6.17 -9.35
CA ILE A 32 -5.71 -6.00 -8.85
C ILE A 32 -4.75 -6.59 -9.90
N ILE A 33 -3.87 -5.78 -10.46
CA ILE A 33 -2.88 -6.20 -11.46
C ILE A 33 -1.45 -6.30 -10.89
N LEU A 34 -1.25 -5.82 -9.65
CA LEU A 34 -0.03 -5.96 -8.88
C LEU A 34 -0.37 -5.85 -7.39
N THR A 35 0.18 -6.74 -6.57
CA THR A 35 0.23 -6.59 -5.12
C THR A 35 1.55 -7.16 -4.61
N LYS A 36 2.38 -6.35 -3.95
CA LYS A 36 3.75 -6.74 -3.59
C LYS A 36 4.29 -5.93 -2.41
N GLY A 37 5.00 -6.61 -1.52
CA GLY A 37 5.83 -6.01 -0.48
C GLY A 37 7.29 -5.87 -0.90
N TYR A 38 7.94 -4.84 -0.41
CA TYR A 38 9.35 -4.51 -0.64
C TYR A 38 10.03 -4.27 0.70
N GLY A 39 11.27 -4.73 0.85
CA GLY A 39 12.04 -4.54 2.09
C GLY A 39 11.50 -5.33 3.27
N MET A 40 11.73 -4.82 4.47
CA MET A 40 11.48 -5.50 5.75
C MET A 40 10.34 -4.83 6.52
N ALA A 41 9.41 -5.63 7.04
CA ALA A 41 8.42 -5.18 8.02
C ALA A 41 9.05 -5.06 9.41
N ASN A 42 10.03 -5.92 9.71
CA ASN A 42 10.77 -5.90 10.96
C ASN A 42 12.22 -6.33 10.74
N ILE A 43 13.17 -5.41 10.89
CA ILE A 43 14.60 -5.67 10.71
C ILE A 43 15.11 -6.66 11.77
N ARG A 44 14.71 -6.47 13.04
CA ARG A 44 15.20 -7.31 14.16
C ARG A 44 14.75 -8.76 14.06
N ARG A 45 13.53 -8.98 13.55
CA ARG A 45 12.95 -10.32 13.37
C ARG A 45 13.22 -10.91 11.99
N ASN A 46 13.93 -10.18 11.12
CA ASN A 46 14.15 -10.54 9.73
C ASN A 46 12.83 -10.88 8.99
N GLU A 47 11.78 -10.09 9.23
CA GLU A 47 10.46 -10.30 8.62
C GLU A 47 10.28 -9.41 7.40
N PRO A 48 10.03 -9.97 6.20
CA PRO A 48 9.82 -9.18 4.99
C PRO A 48 8.46 -8.48 5.02
N VAL A 49 8.32 -7.39 4.26
CA VAL A 49 6.99 -6.87 3.93
C VAL A 49 6.30 -7.84 2.98
N THR A 50 5.06 -8.20 3.30
CA THR A 50 4.18 -9.02 2.46
C THR A 50 2.99 -8.18 2.00
N PRO A 51 2.22 -8.62 0.99
CA PRO A 51 0.95 -7.99 0.63
C PRO A 51 -0.01 -7.79 1.82
N ASN A 52 0.09 -8.63 2.85
CA ASN A 52 -0.78 -8.61 4.03
C ASN A 52 -0.19 -7.84 5.23
N THR A 53 1.03 -7.29 5.12
CA THR A 53 1.64 -6.49 6.19
C THR A 53 0.82 -5.22 6.41
N LYS A 54 0.34 -5.02 7.64
CA LYS A 54 -0.43 -3.84 8.03
C LYS A 54 0.50 -2.66 8.30
N PHE A 55 0.11 -1.49 7.79
CA PHE A 55 0.76 -0.21 8.08
C PHE A 55 -0.26 0.76 8.68
N PRO A 56 0.15 1.65 9.60
CA PRO A 56 -0.68 2.78 9.98
C PRO A 56 -0.87 3.71 8.78
N ILE A 57 -2.11 3.91 8.34
CA ILE A 57 -2.44 4.67 7.13
C ILE A 57 -2.57 6.20 7.36
N GLY A 58 -2.45 6.65 8.62
CA GLY A 58 -2.44 8.06 8.99
C GLY A 58 -3.66 8.83 8.47
N SER A 59 -3.43 9.97 7.81
CA SER A 59 -4.50 10.84 7.31
C SER A 59 -5.43 10.20 6.28
N ILE A 60 -5.07 9.05 5.68
CA ILE A 60 -5.98 8.30 4.80
C ILE A 60 -7.26 7.90 5.56
N THR A 61 -7.19 7.70 6.89
CA THR A 61 -8.35 7.46 7.74
C THR A 61 -9.44 8.53 7.60
N LYS A 62 -9.10 9.78 7.24
CA LYS A 62 -10.09 10.86 7.04
C LYS A 62 -11.09 10.54 5.94
N SER A 63 -10.68 9.89 4.86
CA SER A 63 -11.58 9.49 3.77
C SER A 63 -12.61 8.46 4.25
N PHE A 64 -12.21 7.55 5.15
CA PHE A 64 -13.14 6.61 5.78
C PHE A 64 -14.15 7.34 6.67
N THR A 65 -13.70 8.28 7.52
CA THR A 65 -14.60 9.10 8.35
C THR A 65 -15.59 9.90 7.49
N ALA A 66 -15.11 10.54 6.41
CA ALA A 66 -15.97 11.27 5.49
C ALA A 66 -17.02 10.36 4.84
N GLN A 67 -16.65 9.16 4.42
CA GLN A 67 -17.59 8.17 3.88
C GLN A 67 -18.66 7.77 4.89
N LEU A 68 -18.30 7.60 6.17
CA LEU A 68 -19.26 7.32 7.23
C LEU A 68 -20.23 8.49 7.47
N ILE A 69 -19.74 9.73 7.45
CA ILE A 69 -20.59 10.93 7.54
C ILE A 69 -21.60 10.96 6.38
N MET A 70 -21.13 10.73 5.15
CA MET A 70 -22.00 10.69 3.97
C MET A 70 -23.05 9.57 4.06
N LYS A 71 -22.65 8.38 4.55
CA LYS A 71 -23.58 7.28 4.82
C LYS A 71 -24.65 7.69 5.83
N LEU A 72 -24.28 8.31 6.95
CA LEU A 72 -25.22 8.77 7.97
C LEU A 72 -26.20 9.84 7.44
N LEU A 73 -25.74 10.73 6.56
CA LEU A 73 -26.59 11.75 5.95
C LEU A 73 -27.54 11.20 4.87
N THR A 74 -27.24 10.03 4.31
CA THR A 74 -28.02 9.41 3.22
C THR A 74 -28.92 8.27 3.71
N GLU A 75 -28.66 7.75 4.91
CA GLU A 75 -29.60 6.89 5.63
C GLU A 75 -30.85 7.70 5.99
N LYS A 76 -32.01 7.27 5.48
CA LYS A 76 -33.32 7.81 5.86
C LYS A 76 -33.77 7.26 7.20
#